data_AF-A0A098TAI1-F1
#
_entry.id   AF-A0A098TAI1-F1
#
_cell.length_a   1.000
_cell.length_b   1.000
_cell.length_c   1.000
_cell.angle_alpha   90.00
_cell.angle_beta   90.00
_cell.angle_gamma   90.00
#
_symmetry.space_group_name_H-M   'P 1'
#
loop_
_entity.id
_entity.type
_entity.pdbx_description
1 polymer ?
#
loop_
_entity_poly.entity_id
_entity_poly.type
_entity_poly.pdbx_seq_one_letter_code
_entity_poly.pdbx_strand_id
1 'polypeptide(L)'
;MKDLLRILVSPVIWLASFSAIYALHGLVCAVDPGMPGPGIAWPRLVLSLAFGLAILVQIGLLALLASARFGAAPGFVRFVSLAGGWVGLVATVWTLIPTLATTPCG
;
A
#
# COMPACT_ATOMS: atom_id res chain seq x y z
N MET A 1 -15.12 -18.83 -9.29
CA MET A 1 -14.09 -17.84 -9.69
C MET A 1 -14.00 -16.62 -8.77
N LYS A 2 -15.14 -16.03 -8.33
CA LYS A 2 -15.13 -14.87 -7.41
C LYS A 2 -14.36 -15.10 -6.10
N ASP A 3 -14.38 -16.31 -5.56
CA ASP A 3 -13.72 -16.62 -4.29
C ASP A 3 -12.19 -16.62 -4.39
N LEU A 4 -11.63 -17.14 -5.49
CA LEU A 4 -10.20 -16.99 -5.76
C LEU A 4 -9.79 -15.53 -5.89
N LEU A 5 -10.61 -14.73 -6.59
CA LEU A 5 -10.36 -13.29 -6.72
C LEU A 5 -10.35 -12.61 -5.34
N ARG A 6 -11.29 -12.93 -4.44
CA ARG A 6 -11.37 -12.37 -3.08
C ARG A 6 -10.17 -12.74 -2.20
N ILE A 7 -9.60 -13.93 -2.40
CA ILE A 7 -8.41 -14.37 -1.67
C ILE A 7 -7.16 -13.67 -2.22
N LEU A 8 -7.03 -13.56 -3.54
CA LEU A 8 -5.83 -13.04 -4.20
C LEU A 8 -5.79 -11.52 -4.31
N VAL A 9 -6.92 -10.82 -4.22
CA VAL A 9 -6.98 -9.37 -4.44
C VAL A 9 -6.11 -8.61 -3.44
N SER A 10 -6.05 -9.04 -2.18
CA SER A 10 -5.25 -8.36 -1.17
C SER A 10 -3.73 -8.45 -1.41
N PRO A 11 -3.12 -9.64 -1.58
CA PRO A 11 -1.69 -9.71 -1.88
C PRO A 11 -1.33 -9.05 -3.22
N VAL A 12 -2.21 -9.09 -4.23
CA VAL A 12 -1.98 -8.42 -5.51
C VAL A 12 -1.99 -6.90 -5.38
N ILE A 13 -2.97 -6.33 -4.66
CA ILE A 13 -3.05 -4.89 -4.44
C ILE A 13 -1.85 -4.41 -3.60
N TRP A 14 -1.47 -5.17 -2.57
CA TRP A 14 -0.25 -4.87 -1.81
C TRP A 14 0.99 -4.84 -2.71
N LEU A 15 1.19 -5.87 -3.54
CA LEU A 15 2.35 -5.95 -4.44
C LEU A 15 2.38 -4.80 -5.45
N ALA A 16 1.21 -4.44 -5.99
CA ALA A 16 1.07 -3.32 -6.90
C ALA A 16 1.41 -1.98 -6.22
N SER A 17 0.90 -1.74 -5.01
CA SER A 17 1.24 -0.54 -4.22
C SER A 17 2.72 -0.47 -3.86
N PHE A 18 3.30 -1.59 -3.43
CA PHE A 18 4.73 -1.68 -3.13
C PHE A 18 5.59 -1.31 -4.33
N SER A 19 5.33 -1.95 -5.47
CA SER A 19 6.07 -1.72 -6.71
C SER A 19 5.94 -0.27 -7.19
N ALA A 20 4.71 0.28 -7.15
CA ALA A 20 4.45 1.65 -7.57
C ALA A 20 5.17 2.69 -6.70
N ILE A 21 5.17 2.52 -5.37
CA ILE A 21 5.80 3.48 -4.46
C ILE A 21 7.32 3.41 -4.56
N TYR A 22 7.91 2.22 -4.68
CA TYR A 22 9.35 2.09 -4.88
C TYR A 22 9.81 2.64 -6.25
N ALA A 23 9.01 2.46 -7.30
CA ALA A 23 9.27 3.09 -8.58
C ALA A 23 9.18 4.62 -8.50
N LEU A 24 8.15 5.14 -7.81
CA LEU A 24 7.99 6.57 -7.56
C LEU A 24 9.16 7.14 -6.76
N HIS A 25 9.64 6.40 -5.77
CA HIS A 25 10.81 6.77 -4.98
C HIS A 25 12.05 6.94 -5.85
N GLY A 26 12.33 5.99 -6.75
CA GLY A 26 13.41 6.13 -7.72
C GLY A 26 13.26 7.33 -8.66
N LEU A 27 12.05 7.58 -9.16
CA LEU A 27 11.76 8.74 -10.03
C LEU A 27 11.96 10.07 -9.31
N VAL A 28 11.45 10.17 -8.10
CA VAL A 28 11.56 11.38 -7.26
C VAL A 28 13.03 11.71 -7.00
N CYS A 29 13.84 10.70 -6.67
CA CYS A 29 15.27 10.90 -6.43
C CYS A 29 16.09 11.17 -7.69
N ALA A 30 15.64 10.70 -8.86
CA ALA A 30 16.26 11.07 -10.13
C ALA A 30 15.99 12.52 -10.52
N VAL A 31 14.82 13.07 -10.16
CA VAL A 31 14.43 14.46 -10.46
C VAL A 31 15.07 15.44 -9.47
N ASP A 32 15.10 15.11 -8.19
CA ASP A 32 15.71 15.92 -7.14
C ASP A 32 16.58 15.03 -6.24
N PRO A 33 17.88 14.87 -6.59
CA PRO A 33 18.81 14.03 -5.83
C PRO A 33 19.17 14.59 -4.44
N GLY A 34 18.60 15.73 -4.04
CA GLY A 34 18.82 16.34 -2.73
C GLY A 34 19.63 17.63 -2.84
N MET A 35 18.95 18.73 -3.23
CA MET A 35 19.49 20.05 -2.94
C MET A 35 19.33 20.36 -1.44
N PRO A 36 20.41 20.75 -0.72
CA PRO A 36 20.33 21.09 0.70
C PRO A 36 19.56 22.41 0.88
N GLY A 37 18.30 22.31 1.29
CA GLY A 37 17.44 23.46 1.56
C GLY A 37 16.47 23.18 2.72
N PRO A 38 16.15 24.17 3.57
CA PRO A 38 15.42 23.97 4.83
C PRO A 38 13.90 23.82 4.66
N GLY A 39 13.42 23.41 3.48
CA GLY A 39 12.00 23.18 3.20
C GLY A 39 11.59 21.73 3.43
N ILE A 40 10.28 21.45 3.53
CA ILE A 40 9.76 20.09 3.32
C ILE A 40 10.26 19.66 1.95
N ALA A 41 11.25 18.76 1.93
CA ALA A 41 11.80 18.25 0.69
C ALA A 41 10.63 17.69 -0.13
N TRP A 42 10.40 18.27 -1.31
CA TRP A 42 9.39 17.82 -2.27
C TRP A 42 9.31 16.27 -2.38
N PRO A 43 10.45 15.54 -2.38
CA PRO A 43 10.47 14.09 -2.27
C PRO A 43 9.67 13.49 -1.11
N ARG A 44 9.85 14.01 0.11
CA ARG A 44 9.17 13.51 1.31
C ARG A 44 7.67 13.74 1.24
N LEU A 45 7.23 14.89 0.71
CA LEU A 45 5.81 15.19 0.56
C LEU A 45 5.13 14.21 -0.40
N VAL A 46 5.73 14.01 -1.58
CA VAL A 46 5.21 13.10 -2.61
C VAL A 46 5.13 11.67 -2.09
N LEU A 47 6.19 11.17 -1.44
CA LEU A 47 6.22 9.83 -0.88
C LEU A 47 5.23 9.66 0.29
N SER A 48 5.06 10.68 1.13
CA SER A 48 4.08 10.66 2.23
C SER A 48 2.64 10.57 1.71
N LEU A 49 2.31 11.32 0.66
CA LEU A 49 1.00 11.25 0.02
C LEU A 49 0.76 9.89 -0.64
N ALA A 50 1.77 9.35 -1.32
CA ALA A 50 1.68 8.02 -1.94
C ALA A 50 1.50 6.91 -0.89
N PHE A 51 2.23 6.98 0.23
CA PHE A 51 2.09 6.08 1.36
C PHE A 51 0.67 6.14 1.96
N GLY A 52 0.17 7.34 2.23
CA GLY A 52 -1.20 7.55 2.73
C GLY A 52 -2.24 6.97 1.77
N LEU A 53 -2.09 7.20 0.46
CA LEU A 53 -2.97 6.65 -0.56
C LEU A 53 -2.95 5.11 -0.57
N ALA A 54 -1.78 4.47 -0.47
CA ALA A 54 -1.69 3.02 -0.40
C ALA A 54 -2.40 2.44 0.83
N ILE A 55 -2.27 3.08 2.00
CA ILE A 55 -3.02 2.69 3.20
C ILE A 55 -4.53 2.80 2.97
N LEU A 56 -4.99 3.92 2.41
CA LEU A 56 -6.41 4.13 2.12
C LEU A 56 -6.96 3.09 1.15
N VAL A 57 -6.19 2.70 0.14
CA VAL A 57 -6.56 1.62 -0.79
C VAL A 57 -6.72 0.28 -0.06
N GLN A 58 -5.80 -0.07 0.85
CA GLN A 58 -5.91 -1.31 1.63
C GLN A 58 -7.10 -1.29 2.61
N ILE A 59 -7.34 -0.16 3.28
CA ILE A 59 -8.50 0.01 4.16
C ILE A 59 -9.79 -0.12 3.35
N GLY A 60 -9.86 0.53 2.20
CA GLY A 60 -11.01 0.43 1.29
C GLY A 60 -11.25 -1.00 0.81
N LEU A 61 -10.19 -1.73 0.48
CA LEU A 61 -10.27 -3.14 0.12
C LEU A 61 -10.78 -4.01 1.27
N LEU A 62 -10.24 -3.83 2.47
CA LEU A 62 -10.68 -4.58 3.65
C LEU A 62 -12.16 -4.31 3.96
N ALA A 63 -12.59 -3.04 3.89
CA ALA A 63 -13.99 -2.65 4.04
C ALA A 63 -14.88 -3.30 2.97
N LEU A 64 -14.42 -3.36 1.72
CA LEU A 64 -15.13 -4.03 0.63
C LEU A 64 -15.29 -5.53 0.91
N LEU A 65 -14.23 -6.21 1.35
CA LEU A 65 -14.24 -7.63 1.70
C LEU A 65 -15.10 -7.94 2.93
N ALA A 66 -15.21 -6.99 3.87
CA ALA A 66 -16.07 -7.10 5.05
C ALA A 66 -17.56 -6.84 4.74
N SER A 67 -17.87 -6.13 3.65
CA SER A 67 -19.23 -5.75 3.29
C SER A 67 -20.11 -6.97 2.95
N ALA A 68 -21.42 -6.87 3.22
CA ALA A 68 -22.38 -7.92 2.86
C ALA A 68 -22.53 -8.10 1.35
N ARG A 69 -22.28 -7.06 0.55
CA ARG A 69 -22.45 -7.06 -0.91
C ARG A 69 -21.29 -7.75 -1.63
N PHE A 70 -20.06 -7.52 -1.19
CA PHE A 70 -18.85 -8.00 -1.89
C PHE A 70 -18.12 -9.11 -1.14
N GLY A 71 -18.32 -9.24 0.18
CA GLY A 71 -17.73 -10.29 1.00
C GLY A 71 -18.23 -11.69 0.63
N ALA A 72 -17.43 -12.69 0.98
CA ALA A 72 -17.84 -14.09 0.86
C ALA A 72 -18.87 -14.45 1.95
N ALA A 73 -19.66 -15.50 1.65
CA ALA A 73 -20.54 -16.11 2.64
C ALA A 73 -19.70 -16.60 3.86
N PRO A 74 -20.30 -16.71 5.06
CA PRO A 74 -19.61 -17.21 6.23
C PRO A 74 -18.93 -18.56 5.95
N GLY A 75 -17.67 -18.70 6.40
CA GLY A 75 -16.86 -19.90 6.16
C GLY A 75 -15.40 -19.58 5.84
N PHE A 76 -14.68 -20.59 5.36
CA PHE A 76 -13.24 -20.54 5.10
C PHE A 76 -12.83 -19.38 4.18
N VAL A 77 -13.51 -19.19 3.04
CA VAL A 77 -13.18 -18.13 2.07
C VAL A 77 -13.28 -16.74 2.70
N ARG A 78 -14.30 -16.49 3.53
CA ARG A 78 -14.46 -15.20 4.21
C ARG A 78 -13.33 -14.96 5.21
N PHE A 79 -12.97 -15.98 5.98
CA PHE A 79 -11.85 -15.90 6.92
C PHE A 79 -10.54 -15.59 6.18
N VAL A 80 -10.20 -16.37 5.15
CA VAL A 80 -8.96 -16.19 4.38
C VAL A 80 -8.92 -14.84 3.69
N SER A 81 -10.04 -14.37 3.12
CA SER A 81 -10.09 -13.07 2.45
C SER A 81 -9.86 -11.91 3.43
N LEU A 82 -10.48 -11.96 4.62
CA LEU A 82 -10.30 -10.93 5.65
C LEU A 82 -8.92 -10.98 6.30
N ALA A 83 -8.41 -12.18 6.59
CA ALA A 83 -7.05 -12.37 7.09
C ALA A 83 -6.03 -11.86 6.07
N GLY A 84 -6.22 -12.19 4.79
CA GLY A 84 -5.43 -11.66 3.68
C GLY A 84 -5.48 -10.14 3.63
N GLY A 85 -6.67 -9.54 3.72
CA GLY A 85 -6.86 -8.09 3.79
C GLY A 85 -6.06 -7.41 4.90
N TRP A 86 -6.10 -7.96 6.12
CA TRP A 86 -5.29 -7.47 7.25
C TRP A 86 -3.80 -7.63 7.01
N VAL A 87 -3.37 -8.79 6.49
CA VAL A 87 -1.96 -9.02 6.12
C VAL A 87 -1.52 -8.00 5.09
N GLY A 88 -2.31 -7.72 4.06
CA GLY A 88 -2.00 -6.72 3.04
C GLY A 88 -1.86 -5.31 3.63
N LEU A 89 -2.73 -4.92 4.56
CA LEU A 89 -2.65 -3.63 5.25
C LEU A 89 -1.37 -3.52 6.11
N VAL A 90 -1.11 -4.52 6.95
CA VAL A 90 0.09 -4.56 7.81
C VAL A 90 1.36 -4.58 6.97
N ALA A 91 1.37 -5.38 5.90
CA ALA A 91 2.49 -5.45 4.98
C ALA A 91 2.71 -4.12 4.25
N THR A 92 1.65 -3.41 3.84
CA THR A 92 1.77 -2.07 3.24
C THR A 92 2.44 -1.10 4.21
N VAL A 93 2.02 -1.07 5.47
CA VAL A 93 2.65 -0.20 6.48
C VAL A 93 4.11 -0.60 6.67
N TRP A 94 4.38 -1.87 6.93
CA TRP A 94 5.73 -2.34 7.28
C TRP A 94 6.74 -2.17 6.14
N THR A 95 6.37 -2.50 4.90
CA THR A 95 7.32 -2.46 3.78
C THR A 95 7.53 -1.07 3.19
N LEU A 96 6.63 -0.12 3.47
CA LEU A 96 6.75 1.24 2.96
C LEU A 96 7.25 2.25 4.00
N ILE A 97 7.32 1.90 5.29
CA ILE A 97 7.97 2.74 6.31
C ILE A 97 9.38 3.22 5.88
N PRO A 98 10.26 2.38 5.29
CA PRO A 98 11.60 2.81 4.90
C PRO A 98 11.59 4.02 3.95
N THR A 99 10.62 4.14 3.04
CA THR A 99 10.56 5.25 2.08
C THR A 99 10.29 6.61 2.74
N LEU A 100 9.83 6.60 4.00
CA LEU A 100 9.57 7.80 4.81
C LEU A 100 10.61 8.01 5.92
N ALA A 101 11.10 6.93 6.50
CA ALA A 101 11.96 6.96 7.68
C ALA A 101 13.44 7.21 7.35
N THR A 102 13.91 6.77 6.17
CA THR A 102 15.29 7.00 5.75
C THR A 102 15.43 8.32 4.98
N THR A 103 16.66 8.77 4.80
CA THR A 103 16.94 9.77 3.76
C THR A 103 16.40 9.26 2.44
N PRO A 104 15.48 9.98 1.77
CA PRO A 104 14.84 9.45 0.58
C PRO A 104 15.87 9.22 -0.54
N CYS A 105 16.84 10.12 -0.72
CA CYS A 105 17.70 10.10 -1.91
C CYS A 105 19.20 9.98 -1.62
N GLY A 106 19.58 9.56 -0.40
CA GLY A 106 20.97 9.49 0.07
C GLY A 106 21.09 9.86 1.54
#